data_AF-A0A970K2K2-F1
#
_entry.id   AF-A0A970K2K2-F1
#
_cell.length_a   1.000
_cell.length_b   1.000
_cell.length_c   1.000
_cell.angle_alpha   90.00
_cell.angle_beta   90.00
_cell.angle_gamma   90.00
#
_symmetry.space_group_name_H-M   'P 1'
#
loop_
_entity.id
_entity.type
_entity.pdbx_description
1 polymer ?
#
loop_
_entity_poly.entity_id
_entity_poly.type
_entity_poly.pdbx_seq_one_letter_code
_entity_poly.pdbx_strand_id
1 'polypeptide(L)' 'MKRPEMILFDYGHTLLYEPDFDMLRGEEALFQHVKTNKSNLTPKQVN' A
#
# COMPACT_ATOMS: atom_id res chain seq x y z
N MET A 1 1.03 2.20 30.43
CA MET A 1 0.43 2.16 29.08
C MET A 1 -0.57 1.01 29.03
N LYS A 2 -1.80 1.23 28.53
CA LYS A 2 -2.76 0.14 28.29
C LYS A 2 -2.44 -0.52 26.95
N ARG A 3 -2.42 -1.85 26.93
CA ARG A 3 -2.26 -2.64 25.71
C ARG A 3 -3.63 -2.83 25.04
N PRO A 4 -3.68 -2.95 23.70
CA PRO A 4 -4.92 -3.26 23.01
C PRO A 4 -5.43 -4.65 23.43
N GLU A 5 -6.76 -4.78 23.57
CA GLU A 5 -7.42 -6.05 23.91
C GLU A 5 -7.47 -7.02 22.72
N MET A 6 -7.34 -6.50 21.49
CA MET A 6 -7.33 -7.28 20.26
C MET A 6 -6.54 -6.55 19.16
N ILE A 7 -5.93 -7.32 18.27
CA ILE A 7 -5.35 -6.86 17.00
C ILE A 7 -6.01 -7.67 15.90
N LEU A 8 -6.61 -6.99 14.92
CA LEU A 8 -7.25 -7.62 13.77
C LEU A 8 -6.41 -7.34 12.53
N PHE A 9 -6.10 -8.39 11.78
CA PHE A 9 -5.37 -8.31 10.52
C PHE A 9 -6.36 -8.59 9.39
N ASP A 10 -6.58 -7.59 8.52
CA ASP A 10 -7.25 -7.82 7.25
C ASP A 10 -6.22 -8.32 6.24
N TYR A 11 -6.44 -9.51 5.70
CA TYR A 11 -5.60 -10.09 4.65
C TYR A 11 -6.09 -9.68 3.25
N GLY A 12 -6.87 -8.60 3.17
CA GLY A 12 -7.46 -8.08 1.95
C GLY A 12 -8.86 -8.62 1.73
N HIS A 13 -9.75 -7.72 1.29
CA HIS A 13 -11.11 -8.00 0.81
C HIS A 13 -12.06 -8.72 1.79
N THR A 14 -11.70 -8.87 3.08
CA THR A 14 -12.52 -9.64 4.04
C THR A 14 -13.20 -8.74 5.07
N LEU A 15 -12.54 -7.66 5.51
CA LEU A 15 -13.06 -6.80 6.57
C LEU A 15 -13.34 -5.37 6.09
N LEU A 16 -12.56 -4.89 5.13
CA LEU A 16 -12.73 -3.58 4.52
C LEU A 16 -13.07 -3.70 3.03
N TYR A 17 -14.18 -3.07 2.63
CA TYR A 17 -14.55 -2.90 1.23
C TYR A 17 -14.08 -1.53 0.75
N GLU A 18 -13.18 -1.51 -0.22
CA GLU A 18 -12.59 -0.31 -0.80
C GLU A 18 -12.93 -0.25 -2.31
N PRO A 19 -14.06 0.38 -2.68
CA PRO A 19 -14.53 0.39 -4.07
C PRO A 19 -13.56 1.05 -5.05
N ASP A 20 -12.76 2.01 -4.59
CA ASP A 20 -11.78 2.75 -5.38
C ASP A 20 -10.33 2.33 -5.07
N PHE A 21 -10.15 1.08 -4.60
CA PHE A 21 -8.84 0.53 -4.34
C PHE A 21 -8.07 0.37 -5.65
N ASP A 22 -6.96 1.10 -5.74
CA ASP A 22 -6.09 1.10 -6.90
C ASP A 22 -4.63 1.17 -6.40
N MET A 23 -3.98 0.01 -6.42
CA MET A 23 -2.58 -0.11 -6.01
C MET A 23 -1.66 0.71 -6.92
N LEU A 24 -1.97 0.83 -8.22
CA LEU A 24 -1.12 1.56 -9.15
C LEU A 24 -1.14 3.05 -8.84
N ARG A 25 -2.33 3.60 -8.56
CA ARG A 25 -2.47 4.99 -8.11
C ARG A 25 -1.68 5.27 -6.83
N GLY A 26 -1.70 4.32 -5.89
CA GLY A 26 -0.91 4.39 -4.66
C GLY A 26 0.60 4.40 -4.93
N GLU A 27 1.07 3.47 -5.75
CA GLU A 27 2.47 3.40 -6.18
C GLU A 27 2.92 4.67 -6.92
N GLU A 28 2.11 5.21 -7.84
CA GLU A 28 2.40 6.46 -8.56
C GLU A 28 2.61 7.65 -7.63
N ALA A 29 1.80 7.75 -6.57
CA ALA A 29 1.95 8.79 -5.54
C ALA A 29 3.22 8.58 -4.70
N LEU A 30 3.50 7.34 -4.29
CA LEU A 30 4.72 7.00 -3.53
C LEU A 30 5.99 7.27 -4.33
N PHE A 31 5.99 6.97 -5.63
CA PHE A 31 7.15 7.16 -6.50
C PHE A 31 7.62 8.61 -6.62
N GLN A 32 6.72 9.60 -6.40
CA GLN A 32 7.11 11.01 -6.34
C GLN A 32 8.07 11.33 -5.20
N HIS A 33 8.12 10.47 -4.18
CA HIS A 33 8.95 10.62 -2.98
C HIS A 33 10.14 9.65 -2.95
N VAL A 34 10.34 8.84 -3.99
CA VAL A 34 11.43 7.85 -4.05
C VAL A 34 12.77 8.57 -4.23
N LYS A 35 13.63 8.45 -3.21
CA LYS A 35 14.98 9.03 -3.22
C LYS A 35 15.96 8.22 -4.09
N THR A 36 15.76 6.92 -4.24
CA THR A 36 16.68 6.05 -4.98
C THR A 36 15.93 4.92 -5.65
N ASN A 37 16.12 4.77 -6.96
CA ASN A 37 15.51 3.73 -7.79
C ASN A 37 16.60 2.99 -8.56
N LYS A 38 17.24 2.01 -7.90
CA LYS A 38 18.44 1.31 -8.43
C LYS A 38 18.18 0.58 -9.75
N SER A 39 16.97 0.05 -9.91
CA SER A 39 16.57 -0.73 -11.08
C SER A 39 15.83 0.11 -12.13
N ASN A 40 15.71 1.43 -11.90
CA ASN A 40 14.98 2.38 -12.73
C ASN A 40 13.58 1.88 -13.14
N LEU A 41 12.88 1.23 -12.22
CA LEU A 41 11.54 0.71 -12.46
C LEU A 41 10.52 1.84 -12.42
N THR A 42 9.42 1.66 -13.12
CA THR A 42 8.24 2.53 -13.06
C THR A 42 7.23 1.99 -12.04
N PRO A 43 6.28 2.81 -11.55
CA PRO A 43 5.19 2.33 -10.69
C PRO A 43 4.47 1.11 -11.29
N LYS A 44 4.23 1.13 -12.60
CA LYS A 44 3.58 0.03 -13.33
C LYS A 44 4.39 -1.27 -13.36
N GLN A 45 5.70 -1.22 -13.16
CA GLN A 45 6.57 -2.40 -13.15
C GLN A 45 6.74 -3.02 -11.77
N VAL A 46 6.34 -2.30 -10.71
CA VAL A 46 6.39 -2.80 -9.32
C VAL A 46 5.01 -3.13 -8.75
N ASN A 47 3.95 -2.72 -9.45
CA ASN A 47 2.58 -3.15 -9.23
C ASN A 47 2.35 -4.55 -9.80
#